data_AF-A0A0A1XBX5-F1
#
_entry.id   AF-A0A0A1XBX5-F1
#
_cell.length_a   1.000
_cell.length_b   1.000
_cell.length_c   1.000
_cell.angle_alpha   90.00
_cell.angle_beta   90.00
_cell.angle_gamma   90.00
#
_symmetry.space_group_name_H-M   'P 1'
#
loop_
_entity.id
_entity.type
_entity.pdbx_description
1 polymer ?
#
loop_
_entity_poly.entity_id
_entity_poly.type
_entity_poly.pdbx_seq_one_letter_code
_entity_poly.pdbx_strand_id
1 'polypeptide(L)'
;ETFNNADLFRIQIFASEMKQITIVVVSALLLVQVVNAFPLVKREAVEVAVKKDISDFIDSSAEDDPAIEKVLFFLAGTVGKISLWGLENGSVMIKNAVKDLEKLPEKDELLQANITRMSKIAEEAASFKLDEDGSNIMQLFENIIQFARMLNDYEDMDDDSNLKLTLKVALENNGYEKYQGEFEERVVDAVEEFDTAFGEYVKGWSPEEKKKQAKLLDWYEELTNETDEEEKLDKFGDIFDLL
;
A
#
# COMPACT_ATOMS: atom_id res chain seq x y z
N GLU A 1 1.18 -17.92 -19.55
CA GLU A 1 0.83 -16.60 -20.09
C GLU A 1 1.41 -15.55 -19.16
N THR A 2 2.27 -14.70 -19.69
CA THR A 2 2.85 -13.56 -18.98
C THR A 2 1.75 -12.51 -18.81
N PHE A 3 1.24 -12.37 -17.59
CA PHE A 3 0.36 -11.25 -17.24
C PHE A 3 1.15 -9.96 -17.46
N ASN A 4 0.65 -9.10 -18.33
CA ASN A 4 1.24 -7.81 -18.63
C ASN A 4 0.92 -6.89 -17.45
N ASN A 5 1.93 -6.42 -16.71
CA ASN A 5 1.77 -5.60 -15.51
C ASN A 5 0.91 -4.33 -15.75
N ALA A 6 0.86 -3.84 -16.99
CA ALA A 6 0.05 -2.70 -17.40
C ALA A 6 -1.47 -2.94 -17.36
N ASP A 7 -1.93 -4.20 -17.41
CA ASP A 7 -3.38 -4.50 -17.41
C ASP A 7 -3.99 -4.52 -15.99
N LEU A 8 -3.17 -4.65 -14.94
CA LEU A 8 -3.60 -4.48 -13.54
C LEU A 8 -3.84 -3.01 -13.17
N PHE A 9 -3.13 -2.10 -13.84
CA PHE A 9 -3.23 -0.65 -13.64
C PHE A 9 -4.54 -0.04 -14.18
N ARG A 10 -5.27 -0.78 -15.03
CA ARG A 10 -6.46 -0.31 -15.75
C ARG A 10 -7.79 -0.76 -15.16
N ILE A 11 -7.80 -1.33 -13.96
CA ILE A 11 -9.04 -1.60 -13.23
C ILE A 11 -9.60 -0.27 -12.71
N GLN A 12 -10.26 0.43 -13.65
CA GLN A 12 -11.31 1.42 -13.49
C GLN A 12 -11.33 2.22 -12.19
N ILE A 13 -10.59 3.33 -12.18
CA ILE A 13 -10.90 4.56 -11.41
C ILE A 13 -12.18 5.22 -11.98
N PHE A 14 -13.25 4.44 -12.14
CA PHE A 14 -14.51 4.90 -12.74
C PHE A 14 -15.70 4.17 -12.11
N ALA A 15 -16.11 4.60 -10.91
CA ALA A 15 -17.51 4.60 -10.52
C ALA A 15 -17.74 5.53 -9.31
N SER A 16 -18.43 6.62 -9.60
CA SER A 16 -19.20 7.49 -8.71
C SER A 16 -19.79 6.75 -7.49
N GLU A 17 -19.61 7.36 -6.31
CA GLU A 17 -20.17 7.06 -4.98
C GLU A 17 -19.36 6.19 -4.00
N MET A 18 -18.23 5.58 -4.40
CA MET A 18 -17.29 4.93 -3.47
C MET A 18 -15.85 5.38 -3.66
N LYS A 19 -15.60 6.69 -3.55
CA LYS A 19 -14.24 7.26 -3.60
C LYS A 19 -13.28 6.74 -2.51
N GLN A 20 -13.78 6.05 -1.49
CA GLN A 20 -13.00 5.78 -0.29
C GLN A 20 -12.16 4.49 -0.38
N ILE A 21 -12.56 3.47 -1.15
CA ILE A 21 -11.92 2.12 -1.10
C ILE A 21 -10.73 2.01 -2.06
N THR A 22 -10.75 2.85 -3.10
CA THR A 22 -9.76 2.90 -4.17
C THR A 22 -8.34 3.07 -3.65
N ILE A 23 -8.13 3.84 -2.58
CA ILE A 23 -6.78 4.14 -2.05
C ILE A 23 -6.11 2.91 -1.41
N VAL A 24 -6.86 2.03 -0.74
CA VAL A 24 -6.30 0.78 -0.17
C VAL A 24 -5.87 -0.17 -1.27
N VAL A 25 -6.63 -0.24 -2.37
CA VAL A 25 -6.31 -1.07 -3.54
C VAL A 25 -5.12 -0.51 -4.32
N VAL A 26 -5.07 0.82 -4.54
CA VAL A 26 -3.93 1.51 -5.16
C VAL A 26 -2.66 1.30 -4.34
N SER A 27 -2.74 1.42 -3.01
CA SER A 27 -1.60 1.15 -2.13
C SER A 27 -1.14 -0.31 -2.20
N ALA A 28 -2.07 -1.26 -2.29
CA ALA A 28 -1.78 -2.68 -2.51
C ALA A 28 -1.18 -2.98 -3.91
N LEU A 29 -1.38 -2.11 -4.89
CA LEU A 29 -0.78 -2.22 -6.23
C LEU A 29 0.64 -1.64 -6.24
N LEU A 30 0.88 -0.50 -5.58
CA LEU A 30 2.23 0.04 -5.33
C LEU A 30 3.08 -1.01 -4.61
N LEU A 31 2.48 -1.73 -3.67
CA LEU A 31 3.08 -2.87 -2.97
C LEU A 31 3.53 -4.01 -3.89
N VAL A 32 2.73 -4.38 -4.90
CA VAL A 32 3.10 -5.41 -5.89
C VAL A 32 4.29 -4.94 -6.74
N GLN A 33 4.35 -3.65 -7.06
CA GLN A 33 5.47 -3.09 -7.82
C GLN A 33 6.76 -3.06 -6.99
N VAL A 34 6.68 -2.66 -5.71
CA VAL A 34 7.79 -2.78 -4.75
C VAL A 34 8.29 -4.23 -4.69
N VAL A 35 7.39 -5.20 -4.47
CA VAL A 35 7.69 -6.64 -4.43
C VAL A 35 8.41 -7.14 -5.69
N ASN A 36 8.04 -6.65 -6.86
CA ASN A 36 8.66 -7.04 -8.13
C ASN A 36 10.02 -6.36 -8.37
N ALA A 37 10.23 -5.16 -7.83
CA ALA A 37 11.52 -4.46 -7.84
C ALA A 37 12.50 -4.97 -6.76
N PHE A 38 11.99 -5.65 -5.74
CA PHE A 38 12.72 -6.19 -4.58
C PHE A 38 13.87 -7.19 -4.85
N PRO A 39 13.94 -7.95 -5.97
CA PRO A 39 15.12 -8.77 -6.27
C PRO A 39 16.42 -7.96 -6.40
N LEU A 40 16.32 -6.63 -6.58
CA LEU A 40 17.45 -5.71 -6.75
C LEU A 40 17.91 -5.04 -5.44
N VAL A 41 17.18 -5.18 -4.34
CA VAL A 41 17.35 -4.39 -3.11
C VAL A 41 17.90 -5.26 -1.97
N LYS A 42 18.91 -4.79 -1.22
CA LYS A 42 19.43 -5.51 -0.03
C LYS A 42 18.38 -5.46 1.10
N ARG A 43 17.76 -6.62 1.38
CA ARG A 43 16.63 -6.78 2.31
C ARG A 43 16.83 -6.16 3.71
N GLU A 44 18.06 -6.16 4.22
CA GLU A 44 18.45 -5.58 5.52
C GLU A 44 18.26 -4.05 5.59
N ALA A 45 18.40 -3.35 4.46
CA ALA A 45 18.32 -1.89 4.40
C ALA A 45 16.86 -1.38 4.35
N VAL A 46 15.93 -2.18 3.83
CA VAL A 46 14.49 -1.86 3.86
C VAL A 46 13.95 -1.87 5.29
N GLU A 47 14.42 -2.80 6.13
CA GLU A 47 13.99 -2.88 7.52
C GLU A 47 14.32 -1.61 8.31
N VAL A 48 15.54 -1.09 8.14
CA VAL A 48 15.96 0.16 8.77
C VAL A 48 15.07 1.31 8.33
N ALA A 49 14.65 1.35 7.07
CA ALA A 49 13.72 2.35 6.55
C ALA A 49 12.28 2.18 7.08
N VAL A 50 11.84 0.96 7.36
CA VAL A 50 10.52 0.69 7.98
C VAL A 50 10.51 1.03 9.48
N LYS A 51 11.64 0.85 10.20
CA LYS A 51 11.73 1.03 11.67
C LYS A 51 12.33 2.35 12.13
N LYS A 52 13.08 3.08 11.28
CA LYS A 52 13.67 4.40 11.59
C LYS A 52 13.02 5.51 10.75
N ASP A 53 13.32 6.76 11.11
CA ASP A 53 12.97 7.90 10.26
C ASP A 53 13.69 7.79 8.92
N ILE A 54 12.93 7.97 7.84
CA ILE A 54 13.39 7.69 6.47
C ILE A 54 14.47 8.71 6.05
N SER A 55 14.51 9.87 6.70
CA SER A 55 15.55 10.90 6.54
C SER A 55 16.97 10.38 6.79
N ASP A 56 17.14 9.40 7.68
CA ASP A 56 18.46 8.85 8.03
C ASP A 56 19.06 8.00 6.90
N PHE A 57 18.24 7.55 5.93
CA PHE A 57 18.67 6.62 4.90
C PHE A 57 19.29 7.32 3.68
N ILE A 58 18.80 8.51 3.36
CA ILE A 58 19.29 9.33 2.25
C ILE A 58 20.73 9.82 2.51
N ASP A 59 21.08 10.00 3.79
CA ASP A 59 22.37 10.53 4.26
C ASP A 59 23.49 9.47 4.31
N SER A 60 23.18 8.19 4.03
CA SER A 60 24.21 7.14 3.97
C SER A 60 25.11 7.30 2.74
N SER A 61 26.35 7.72 2.98
CA SER A 61 27.40 7.97 1.99
C SER A 61 28.07 6.67 1.48
N ALA A 62 27.28 5.74 0.96
CA ALA A 62 27.85 4.65 0.17
C ALA A 62 28.26 5.22 -1.21
N GLU A 63 29.56 5.39 -1.41
CA GLU A 63 30.20 5.99 -2.59
C GLU A 63 29.90 5.30 -3.94
N ASP A 64 29.05 4.27 -3.98
CA ASP A 64 28.75 3.47 -5.18
C ASP A 64 27.26 3.12 -5.39
N ASP A 65 26.32 3.54 -4.53
CA ASP A 65 24.90 3.18 -4.70
C ASP A 65 24.24 4.06 -5.79
N PRO A 66 23.70 3.48 -6.88
CA PRO A 66 23.01 4.24 -7.92
C PRO A 66 21.77 4.91 -7.30
N ALA A 67 21.48 6.16 -7.69
CA ALA A 67 20.35 6.94 -7.16
C ALA A 67 19.00 6.19 -7.12
N ILE A 68 18.81 5.25 -8.04
CA ILE A 68 17.66 4.32 -8.12
C ILE A 68 17.56 3.41 -6.88
N GLU A 69 18.66 2.90 -6.35
CA GLU A 69 18.68 2.02 -5.18
C GLU A 69 18.23 2.77 -3.91
N LYS A 70 18.67 4.02 -3.74
CA LYS A 70 18.22 4.89 -2.64
C LYS A 70 16.73 5.22 -2.71
N VAL A 71 16.21 5.48 -3.92
CA VAL A 71 14.78 5.70 -4.15
C VAL A 71 13.98 4.43 -3.82
N LEU A 72 14.45 3.26 -4.26
CA LEU A 72 13.81 1.99 -3.95
C LEU A 72 13.78 1.71 -2.44
N PHE A 73 14.85 2.01 -1.70
CA PHE A 73 14.86 1.88 -0.24
C PHE A 73 13.85 2.79 0.43
N PHE A 74 13.77 4.05 0.00
CA PHE A 74 12.80 5.01 0.51
C PHE A 74 11.37 4.49 0.28
N LEU A 75 11.06 4.11 -0.96
CA LEU A 75 9.73 3.61 -1.34
C LEU A 75 9.36 2.36 -0.54
N ALA A 76 10.28 1.40 -0.43
CA ALA A 76 10.05 0.17 0.32
C ALA A 76 9.83 0.43 1.83
N GLY A 77 10.57 1.37 2.41
CA GLY A 77 10.39 1.79 3.81
C GLY A 77 9.02 2.43 4.05
N THR A 78 8.66 3.38 3.19
CA THR A 78 7.39 4.12 3.23
C THR A 78 6.20 3.18 3.10
N VAL A 79 6.22 2.36 2.05
CA VAL A 79 5.18 1.37 1.76
C VAL A 79 5.11 0.30 2.86
N GLY A 80 6.26 -0.11 3.42
CA GLY A 80 6.32 -1.02 4.57
C GLY A 80 5.64 -0.46 5.83
N LYS A 81 5.86 0.82 6.16
CA LYS A 81 5.20 1.47 7.31
C LYS A 81 3.70 1.52 7.16
N ILE A 82 3.20 1.98 6.00
CA ILE A 82 1.76 2.04 5.71
C ILE A 82 1.15 0.64 5.78
N SER A 83 1.82 -0.36 5.21
CA SER A 83 1.34 -1.75 5.20
C SER A 83 1.25 -2.34 6.59
N LEU A 84 2.27 -2.10 7.42
CA LEU A 84 2.28 -2.59 8.80
C LEU A 84 1.13 -1.98 9.59
N TRP A 85 0.97 -0.66 9.53
CA TRP A 85 -0.13 0.04 10.18
C TRP A 85 -1.50 -0.45 9.67
N GLY A 86 -1.64 -0.58 8.35
CA GLY A 86 -2.87 -1.03 7.69
C GLY A 86 -3.26 -2.45 8.10
N LEU A 87 -2.28 -3.35 8.22
CA LEU A 87 -2.49 -4.73 8.65
C LEU A 87 -2.86 -4.81 10.13
N GLU A 88 -2.14 -4.08 11.00
CA GLU A 88 -2.39 -4.06 12.44
C GLU A 88 -3.80 -3.54 12.76
N ASN A 89 -4.16 -2.38 12.22
CA ASN A 89 -5.45 -1.74 12.52
C ASN A 89 -6.61 -2.42 11.77
N GLY A 90 -6.40 -2.81 10.51
CA GLY A 90 -7.39 -3.52 9.72
C GLY A 90 -7.75 -4.88 10.31
N SER A 91 -6.77 -5.60 10.88
CA SER A 91 -7.02 -6.90 11.52
C SER A 91 -7.98 -6.80 12.71
N VAL A 92 -7.89 -5.73 13.49
CA VAL A 92 -8.78 -5.50 14.65
C VAL A 92 -10.21 -5.25 14.19
N MET A 93 -10.38 -4.41 13.18
CA MET A 93 -11.68 -4.13 12.57
C MET A 93 -12.34 -5.41 12.04
N ILE A 94 -11.63 -6.17 11.21
CA ILE A 94 -12.16 -7.43 10.64
C ILE A 94 -12.50 -8.42 11.74
N LYS A 95 -11.62 -8.59 12.73
CA LYS A 95 -11.86 -9.53 13.83
C LYS A 95 -13.12 -9.20 14.62
N ASN A 96 -13.44 -7.92 14.78
CA ASN A 96 -14.68 -7.53 15.45
C ASN A 96 -15.90 -7.70 14.54
N ALA A 97 -15.80 -7.37 13.25
CA ALA A 97 -16.84 -7.65 12.27
C ALA A 97 -17.19 -9.15 12.20
N VAL A 98 -16.18 -10.04 12.19
CA VAL A 98 -16.36 -11.50 12.25
C VAL A 98 -17.17 -11.91 13.48
N LYS A 99 -16.85 -11.40 14.67
CA LYS A 99 -17.59 -11.70 15.90
C LYS A 99 -19.05 -11.29 15.82
N ASP A 100 -19.37 -10.19 15.14
CA ASP A 100 -20.75 -9.74 14.98
C ASP A 100 -21.52 -10.58 13.97
N LEU A 101 -20.89 -10.91 12.83
CA LEU A 101 -21.45 -11.81 11.83
C LEU A 101 -21.71 -13.22 12.39
N GLU A 102 -20.83 -13.71 13.27
CA GLU A 102 -21.01 -15.00 13.95
C GLU A 102 -22.24 -15.05 14.85
N LYS A 103 -22.73 -13.91 15.36
CA LYS A 103 -23.93 -13.84 16.21
C LYS A 103 -25.23 -13.87 15.41
N LEU A 104 -25.18 -13.72 14.08
CA LEU A 104 -26.39 -13.75 13.24
C LEU A 104 -27.09 -15.11 13.35
N PRO A 105 -28.43 -15.14 13.54
CA PRO A 105 -29.15 -16.39 13.76
C PRO A 105 -29.21 -17.29 12.51
N GLU A 106 -29.20 -16.68 11.32
CA GLU A 106 -29.20 -17.36 10.04
C GLU A 106 -27.95 -16.97 9.26
N LYS A 107 -27.24 -17.98 8.75
CA LYS A 107 -26.05 -17.81 7.90
C LYS A 107 -26.17 -18.80 6.76
N ASP A 108 -26.32 -18.28 5.54
CA ASP A 108 -26.21 -19.11 4.34
C ASP A 108 -24.74 -19.50 4.08
N GLU A 109 -24.53 -20.39 3.10
CA GLU A 109 -23.20 -20.90 2.77
C GLU A 109 -22.25 -19.79 2.29
N LEU A 110 -22.75 -18.76 1.60
CA LEU A 110 -21.93 -17.66 1.08
C LEU A 110 -21.48 -16.73 2.20
N LEU A 111 -22.38 -16.39 3.12
CA LEU A 111 -22.05 -15.60 4.30
C LEU A 111 -21.07 -16.37 5.19
N GLN A 112 -21.28 -17.67 5.38
CA GLN A 112 -20.36 -18.50 6.17
C GLN A 112 -18.97 -18.57 5.54
N ALA A 113 -18.87 -18.67 4.20
CA ALA A 113 -17.58 -18.65 3.50
C ALA A 113 -16.84 -17.31 3.67
N ASN A 114 -17.56 -16.19 3.60
CA ASN A 114 -16.97 -14.87 3.82
C ASN A 114 -16.49 -14.69 5.27
N ILE A 115 -17.29 -15.11 6.26
CA ILE A 115 -16.88 -15.10 7.68
C ILE A 115 -15.59 -15.91 7.87
N THR A 116 -15.52 -17.11 7.30
CA THR A 116 -14.31 -17.95 7.39
C THR A 116 -13.10 -17.30 6.73
N ARG A 117 -13.26 -16.68 5.55
CA ARG A 117 -12.17 -15.96 4.87
C ARG A 117 -11.69 -14.76 5.69
N MET A 118 -12.61 -13.93 6.17
CA MET A 118 -12.32 -12.77 7.01
C MET A 118 -11.59 -13.18 8.29
N SER A 119 -12.04 -14.24 8.96
CA SER A 119 -11.39 -14.76 10.17
C SER A 119 -9.96 -15.18 9.90
N LYS A 120 -9.73 -15.91 8.80
CA LYS A 120 -8.39 -16.35 8.41
C LYS A 120 -7.45 -15.15 8.18
N ILE A 121 -7.89 -14.16 7.38
CA ILE A 121 -7.09 -12.96 7.10
C ILE A 121 -6.79 -12.19 8.39
N ALA A 122 -7.77 -12.01 9.27
CA ALA A 122 -7.57 -11.32 10.55
C ALA A 122 -6.61 -12.07 11.48
N GLU A 123 -6.65 -13.40 11.51
CA GLU A 123 -5.73 -14.22 12.30
C GLU A 123 -4.30 -14.16 11.78
N GLU A 124 -4.11 -14.33 10.46
CA GLU A 124 -2.81 -14.22 9.80
C GLU A 124 -2.20 -12.83 10.04
N ALA A 125 -3.00 -11.77 9.84
CA ALA A 125 -2.63 -10.40 10.11
C ALA A 125 -2.25 -10.14 11.57
N ALA A 126 -3.06 -10.58 12.53
CA ALA A 126 -2.80 -10.37 13.96
C ALA A 126 -1.61 -11.19 14.50
N SER A 127 -1.26 -12.27 13.82
CA SER A 127 -0.10 -13.10 14.17
C SER A 127 1.21 -12.59 13.56
N PHE A 128 1.13 -11.72 12.55
CA PHE A 128 2.28 -11.18 11.86
C PHE A 128 3.08 -10.26 12.78
N LYS A 129 4.40 -10.42 12.76
CA LYS A 129 5.37 -9.52 13.39
C LYS A 129 6.53 -9.36 12.43
N LEU A 130 6.89 -8.13 12.11
CA LEU A 130 8.06 -7.85 11.31
C LEU A 130 9.32 -8.22 12.10
N ASP A 131 10.16 -9.09 11.54
CA ASP A 131 11.39 -9.56 12.20
C ASP A 131 12.41 -8.42 12.39
N GLU A 132 13.32 -8.57 13.34
CA GLU A 132 14.44 -7.64 13.63
C GLU A 132 15.50 -7.54 12.53
N ASP A 133 15.40 -8.34 11.47
CA ASP A 133 16.26 -8.30 10.30
C ASP A 133 15.46 -8.01 9.00
N GLY A 134 14.15 -7.76 9.12
CA GLY A 134 13.22 -7.53 8.01
C GLY A 134 13.10 -8.68 7.02
N SER A 135 13.59 -9.88 7.38
CA SER A 135 13.64 -11.03 6.48
C SER A 135 12.26 -11.48 5.99
N ASN A 136 11.20 -11.13 6.73
CA ASN A 136 9.81 -11.43 6.43
C ASN A 136 9.01 -10.22 5.88
N ILE A 137 9.64 -9.15 5.40
CA ILE A 137 8.94 -7.99 4.79
C ILE A 137 8.06 -8.39 3.59
N MET A 138 8.45 -9.42 2.85
CA MET A 138 7.63 -9.95 1.74
C MET A 138 6.33 -10.55 2.25
N GLN A 139 6.35 -11.18 3.42
CA GLN A 139 5.15 -11.73 4.05
C GLN A 139 4.22 -10.60 4.53
N LEU A 140 4.76 -9.46 4.98
CA LEU A 140 3.95 -8.26 5.25
C LEU A 140 3.16 -7.86 4.00
N PHE A 141 3.86 -7.74 2.86
CA PHE A 141 3.27 -7.34 1.59
C PHE A 141 2.24 -8.35 1.07
N GLU A 142 2.51 -9.64 1.19
CA GLU A 142 1.54 -10.68 0.85
C GLU A 142 0.26 -10.59 1.71
N ASN A 143 0.41 -10.34 3.02
CA ASN A 143 -0.72 -10.24 3.94
C ASN A 143 -1.63 -9.04 3.61
N ILE A 144 -1.04 -7.86 3.39
CA ILE A 144 -1.82 -6.66 3.06
C ILE A 144 -2.45 -6.77 1.65
N ILE A 145 -1.81 -7.45 0.70
CA ILE A 145 -2.43 -7.76 -0.61
C ILE A 145 -3.66 -8.66 -0.44
N GLN A 146 -3.58 -9.68 0.41
CA GLN A 146 -4.73 -10.55 0.68
C GLN A 146 -5.89 -9.80 1.36
N PHE A 147 -5.55 -8.91 2.29
CA PHE A 147 -6.50 -8.00 2.94
C PHE A 147 -7.20 -7.10 1.90
N ALA A 148 -6.43 -6.42 1.04
CA ALA A 148 -6.96 -5.55 0.00
C ALA A 148 -7.82 -6.30 -1.02
N ARG A 149 -7.40 -7.50 -1.45
CA ARG A 149 -8.20 -8.35 -2.34
C ARG A 149 -9.55 -8.74 -1.74
N MET A 150 -9.59 -9.03 -0.45
CA MET A 150 -10.85 -9.34 0.22
C MET A 150 -11.79 -8.13 0.24
N LEU A 151 -11.28 -6.91 0.47
CA LEU A 151 -12.10 -5.70 0.38
C LEU A 151 -12.57 -5.46 -1.06
N ASN A 152 -11.71 -5.69 -2.05
CA ASN A 152 -12.08 -5.54 -3.46
C ASN A 152 -13.15 -6.54 -3.90
N ASP A 153 -13.01 -7.82 -3.52
CA ASP A 153 -14.01 -8.85 -3.84
C ASP A 153 -15.38 -8.55 -3.19
N TYR A 154 -15.38 -7.88 -2.04
CA TYR A 154 -16.59 -7.38 -1.39
C TYR A 154 -17.20 -6.21 -2.18
N GLU A 155 -16.37 -5.34 -2.74
CA GLU A 155 -16.86 -4.23 -3.56
C GLU A 155 -17.41 -4.64 -4.92
N ASP A 156 -16.83 -5.67 -5.52
CA ASP A 156 -17.29 -6.23 -6.78
C ASP A 156 -18.62 -7.01 -6.66
N MET A 157 -19.18 -7.15 -5.46
CA MET A 157 -20.51 -7.73 -5.25
C MET A 157 -21.62 -6.79 -5.73
N ASP A 158 -22.73 -7.36 -6.20
CA ASP A 158 -23.94 -6.60 -6.56
C ASP A 158 -24.41 -5.72 -5.37
N ASP A 159 -24.62 -4.43 -5.64
CA ASP A 159 -24.97 -3.42 -4.61
C ASP A 159 -26.26 -3.75 -3.85
N ASP A 160 -27.23 -4.35 -4.53
CA ASP A 160 -28.52 -4.74 -3.95
C ASP A 160 -28.47 -6.12 -3.28
N SER A 161 -27.31 -6.79 -3.23
CA SER A 161 -27.21 -8.11 -2.63
C SER A 161 -27.28 -8.03 -1.10
N ASN A 162 -28.13 -8.87 -0.50
CA ASN A 162 -28.22 -9.00 0.96
C ASN A 162 -26.86 -9.35 1.60
N LEU A 163 -26.02 -10.09 0.89
CA LEU A 163 -24.67 -10.43 1.34
C LEU A 163 -23.80 -9.18 1.46
N LYS A 164 -23.70 -8.34 0.42
CA LYS A 164 -22.93 -7.10 0.46
C LYS A 164 -23.42 -6.19 1.58
N LEU A 165 -24.73 -5.97 1.67
CA LEU A 165 -25.32 -5.14 2.73
C LEU A 165 -25.01 -5.67 4.15
N THR A 166 -25.01 -6.99 4.34
CA THR A 166 -24.69 -7.60 5.64
C THR A 166 -23.23 -7.41 6.01
N LEU A 167 -22.31 -7.63 5.06
CA LEU A 167 -20.87 -7.44 5.26
C LEU A 167 -20.54 -5.96 5.48
N LYS A 168 -21.15 -5.07 4.72
CA LYS A 168 -21.04 -3.61 4.83
C LYS A 168 -21.34 -3.14 6.25
N VAL A 169 -22.53 -3.45 6.74
CA VAL A 169 -23.00 -3.05 8.07
C VAL A 169 -22.07 -3.61 9.16
N ALA A 170 -21.57 -4.84 9.00
CA ALA A 170 -20.63 -5.42 9.95
C ALA A 170 -19.28 -4.68 9.98
N LEU A 171 -18.75 -4.28 8.83
CA LEU A 171 -17.50 -3.51 8.74
C LEU A 171 -17.67 -2.07 9.26
N GLU A 172 -18.73 -1.37 8.84
CA GLU A 172 -19.04 0.01 9.26
C GLU A 172 -19.20 0.11 10.78
N ASN A 173 -19.99 -0.79 11.39
CA ASN A 173 -20.17 -0.84 12.85
C ASN A 173 -18.87 -1.11 13.62
N ASN A 174 -17.85 -1.65 12.94
CA ASN A 174 -16.57 -2.01 13.53
C ASN A 174 -15.43 -1.07 13.11
N GLY A 175 -15.75 0.11 12.57
CA GLY A 175 -14.82 1.21 12.39
C GLY A 175 -14.20 1.32 11.00
N TYR A 176 -14.85 0.77 9.97
CA TYR A 176 -14.36 0.84 8.59
C TYR A 176 -14.09 2.25 8.08
N GLU A 177 -15.06 3.17 8.20
CA GLU A 177 -14.90 4.56 7.74
C GLU A 177 -13.70 5.25 8.41
N LYS A 178 -13.50 4.99 9.72
CA LYS A 178 -12.38 5.53 10.47
C LYS A 178 -11.05 4.94 9.99
N TYR A 179 -10.98 3.61 9.87
CA TYR A 179 -9.79 2.91 9.38
C TYR A 179 -9.37 3.43 8.01
N GLN A 180 -10.35 3.59 7.13
CA GLN A 180 -10.16 4.08 5.77
C GLN A 180 -9.65 5.52 5.75
N GLY A 181 -10.31 6.45 6.45
CA GLY A 181 -9.85 7.83 6.50
C GLY A 181 -8.43 7.97 7.09
N GLU A 182 -8.11 7.20 8.14
CA GLU A 182 -6.75 7.17 8.71
C GLU A 182 -5.74 6.52 7.74
N PHE A 183 -6.15 5.54 6.93
CA PHE A 183 -5.28 4.94 5.91
C PHE A 183 -4.99 5.93 4.79
N GLU A 184 -6.00 6.66 4.31
CA GLU A 184 -5.87 7.69 3.27
C GLU A 184 -4.93 8.82 3.71
N GLU A 185 -5.15 9.36 4.91
CA GLU A 185 -4.29 10.41 5.50
C GLU A 185 -2.83 9.96 5.54
N ARG A 186 -2.57 8.70 5.91
CA ARG A 186 -1.21 8.15 5.94
C ARG A 186 -0.56 8.00 4.58
N VAL A 187 -1.33 7.69 3.55
CA VAL A 187 -0.82 7.62 2.18
C VAL A 187 -0.44 9.02 1.71
N VAL A 188 -1.27 10.04 2.00
CA VAL A 188 -0.97 11.44 1.69
C VAL A 188 0.28 11.91 2.42
N ASP A 189 0.35 11.73 3.75
CA ASP A 189 1.52 12.08 4.57
C ASP A 189 2.81 11.46 4.02
N ALA A 190 2.74 10.19 3.63
CA ALA A 190 3.88 9.47 3.07
C ALA A 190 4.37 10.02 1.72
N VAL A 191 3.46 10.49 0.87
CA VAL A 191 3.82 11.13 -0.40
C VAL A 191 4.45 12.51 -0.15
N GLU A 192 3.98 13.25 0.85
CA GLU A 192 4.58 14.53 1.26
C GLU A 192 5.98 14.34 1.88
N GLU A 193 6.14 13.31 2.71
CA GLU A 193 7.44 12.90 3.25
C GLU A 193 8.40 12.50 2.12
N PHE A 194 7.91 11.75 1.13
CA PHE A 194 8.68 11.42 -0.08
C PHE A 194 9.13 12.67 -0.82
N ASP A 195 8.19 13.57 -1.13
CA ASP A 195 8.47 14.79 -1.89
C ASP A 195 9.57 15.62 -1.21
N THR A 196 9.43 15.84 0.10
CA THR A 196 10.42 16.58 0.89
C THR A 196 11.79 15.92 0.84
N ALA A 197 11.86 14.62 1.15
CA ALA A 197 13.11 13.90 1.27
C ALA A 197 13.81 13.70 -0.10
N PHE A 198 13.04 13.40 -1.14
CA PHE A 198 13.55 13.26 -2.51
C PHE A 198 14.00 14.60 -3.08
N GLY A 199 13.27 15.68 -2.81
CA GLY A 199 13.67 17.04 -3.20
C GLY A 199 14.99 17.48 -2.58
N GLU A 200 15.26 17.12 -1.32
CA GLU A 200 16.56 17.33 -0.69
C GLU A 200 17.67 16.48 -1.32
N TYR A 201 17.37 15.21 -1.60
CA TYR A 201 18.30 14.29 -2.24
C TYR A 201 18.75 14.78 -3.63
N VAL A 202 17.81 15.22 -4.47
CA VAL A 202 18.06 15.73 -5.83
C VAL A 202 18.86 17.04 -5.84
N LYS A 203 18.69 17.90 -4.81
CA LYS A 203 19.50 19.11 -4.67
C LYS A 203 20.99 18.79 -4.53
N GLY A 204 21.32 17.64 -3.95
CA GLY A 204 22.70 17.16 -3.78
C GLY A 204 23.37 16.63 -5.06
N TRP A 205 22.62 16.38 -6.13
CA TRP A 205 23.16 15.77 -7.35
C TRP A 205 24.03 16.73 -8.17
N SER A 206 25.14 16.21 -8.68
CA SER A 206 26.00 16.84 -9.68
C SER A 206 25.28 17.01 -11.04
N PRO A 207 25.75 17.91 -11.92
CA PRO A 207 25.21 18.06 -13.27
C PRO A 207 25.23 16.75 -14.08
N GLU A 208 26.28 15.94 -13.94
CA GLU A 208 26.41 14.63 -14.59
C GLU A 208 25.36 13.63 -14.09
N GLU A 209 25.09 13.59 -12.79
CA GLU A 209 24.05 12.74 -12.20
C GLU A 209 22.65 13.16 -12.65
N LYS A 210 22.37 14.47 -12.66
CA LYS A 210 21.11 15.01 -13.18
C LYS A 210 20.88 14.63 -14.64
N LYS A 211 21.92 14.68 -15.46
CA LYS A 211 21.84 14.25 -16.86
C LYS A 211 21.64 12.73 -17.00
N LYS A 212 22.25 11.94 -16.13
CA LYS A 212 22.10 10.47 -16.12
C LYS A 212 20.68 10.05 -15.71
N GLN A 213 20.06 10.80 -14.79
CA GLN A 213 18.76 10.51 -14.20
C GLN A 213 17.64 11.44 -14.71
N ALA A 214 17.77 11.97 -15.94
CA ALA A 214 16.84 12.97 -16.48
C ALA A 214 15.36 12.54 -16.42
N LYS A 215 15.05 11.28 -16.74
CA LYS A 215 13.68 10.75 -16.67
C LYS A 215 13.07 10.80 -15.26
N LEU A 216 13.89 10.53 -14.25
CA LEU A 216 13.45 10.57 -12.85
C LEU A 216 13.25 12.01 -12.37
N LEU A 217 14.01 12.97 -12.91
CA LEU A 217 13.79 14.39 -12.67
C LEU A 217 12.53 14.91 -13.36
N ASP A 218 12.31 14.52 -14.61
CA ASP A 218 11.12 14.89 -15.37
C ASP A 218 9.86 14.39 -14.63
N TRP A 219 9.85 13.13 -14.20
CA TRP A 219 8.78 12.58 -13.36
C TRP A 219 8.58 13.34 -12.05
N TYR A 220 9.66 13.68 -11.34
CA TYR A 220 9.55 14.40 -10.08
C TYR A 220 9.04 15.84 -10.27
N GLU A 221 9.42 16.50 -11.36
CA GLU A 221 8.85 17.80 -11.75
C GLU A 221 7.36 17.68 -12.07
N GLU A 222 6.92 16.61 -12.75
CA GLU A 222 5.50 16.34 -12.97
C GLU A 222 4.73 16.08 -11.67
N LEU A 223 5.31 15.32 -10.73
CA LEU A 223 4.70 15.02 -9.43
C LEU A 223 4.54 16.29 -8.57
N THR A 224 5.55 17.16 -8.54
CA THR A 224 5.58 18.36 -7.70
C THR A 224 4.72 19.50 -8.25
N ASN A 225 4.49 19.52 -9.57
CA ASN A 225 3.59 20.48 -10.20
C ASN A 225 2.12 20.03 -10.14
N GLU A 226 1.85 18.79 -9.78
CA GLU A 226 0.48 18.30 -9.63
C GLU A 226 -0.17 18.84 -8.35
N THR A 227 -1.38 19.35 -8.51
CA THR A 227 -2.15 20.00 -7.43
C THR A 227 -3.40 19.21 -7.04
N ASP A 228 -3.87 18.32 -7.91
CA ASP A 228 -4.95 17.39 -7.58
C ASP A 228 -4.37 16.17 -6.84
N GLU A 229 -4.88 15.89 -5.64
CA GLU A 229 -4.36 14.81 -4.78
C GLU A 229 -4.54 13.43 -5.42
N GLU A 230 -5.62 13.20 -6.16
CA GLU A 230 -5.91 11.92 -6.82
C GLU A 230 -4.94 11.72 -8.00
N GLU A 231 -4.77 12.72 -8.86
CA GLU A 231 -3.80 12.66 -9.96
C GLU A 231 -2.34 12.62 -9.45
N LYS A 232 -2.06 13.24 -8.30
CA LYS A 232 -0.73 13.20 -7.67
C LYS A 232 -0.38 11.78 -7.19
N LEU A 233 -1.34 11.04 -6.65
CA LEU A 233 -1.15 9.64 -6.27
C LEU A 233 -0.93 8.73 -7.49
N ASP A 234 -1.67 8.96 -8.57
CA ASP A 234 -1.46 8.23 -9.83
C ASP A 234 -0.04 8.48 -10.37
N LYS A 235 0.38 9.75 -10.45
CA LYS A 235 1.75 10.12 -10.84
C LYS A 235 2.80 9.54 -9.90
N PHE A 236 2.53 9.47 -8.60
CA PHE A 236 3.45 8.85 -7.65
C PHE A 236 3.71 7.38 -8.00
N GLY A 237 2.68 6.66 -8.46
CA GLY A 237 2.80 5.27 -8.92
C GLY A 237 3.65 5.08 -10.18
N ASP A 238 3.72 6.08 -11.06
CA ASP A 238 4.53 6.02 -12.27
C ASP A 238 6.04 5.87 -11.99
N ILE A 239 6.48 6.16 -10.75
CA ILE A 239 7.88 5.98 -10.36
C ILE A 239 8.36 4.54 -10.60
N PHE A 240 7.48 3.55 -10.42
CA PHE A 240 7.82 2.13 -10.56
C PHE A 240 8.07 1.71 -12.00
N ASP A 241 7.57 2.45 -12.99
CA ASP A 241 7.87 2.20 -14.42
C ASP A 241 9.24 2.77 -14.83
N LEU A 242 9.85 3.59 -13.97
CA LEU A 242 11.15 4.22 -14.19
C LEU A 242 12.32 3.47 -13.52
N LEU A 243 12.02 2.56 -12.59
CA LEU A 243 12.97 1.78 -11.78
C LEU A 243 13.25 0.41 -12.41
#